data_AF-A0A9P7JD70-F1
#
_entry.id   AF-A0A9P7JD70-F1
#
_cell.length_a   1.000
_cell.length_b   1.000
_cell.length_c   1.000
_cell.angle_alpha   90.00
_cell.angle_beta   90.00
_cell.angle_gamma   90.00
#
_symmetry.space_group_name_H-M   'P 1'
#
loop_
_entity.id
_entity.type
_entity.pdbx_description
1 polymer ?
#
loop_
_entity_poly.entity_id
_entity_poly.type
_entity_poly.pdbx_seq_one_letter_code
_entity_poly.pdbx_strand_id
1 'polypeptide(L)'
;MSTFIIHRFRSSLSRRALYTTAIRHVDRPTAFTNMLAGDVPPPVQVSSITSAGIQLADGLILPSACIFLDGKVLLWNVPSHLWDGWGREHLSVFETVVPKPEILVFGTGRRMELPPPSIRGYLKEMGIQLDIMDTRNACSTYNLLAEEGRRVAAALLPYTPRPWRL
;
A
#
# COMPACT_ATOMS: atom_id res chain seq x y z
N MET A 1 1.42 36.52 -47.41
CA MET A 1 0.72 35.78 -46.33
C MET A 1 1.63 35.82 -45.12
N SER A 2 1.63 36.94 -44.38
CA SER A 2 0.81 37.22 -43.19
C SER A 2 1.23 36.34 -42.00
N THR A 3 1.56 36.80 -40.79
CA THR A 3 1.69 38.13 -40.18
C THR A 3 2.40 37.85 -38.84
N PHE A 4 3.39 38.67 -38.46
CA PHE A 4 4.00 38.74 -37.12
C PHE A 4 2.95 39.11 -36.05
N ILE A 5 3.18 38.79 -34.76
CA ILE A 5 3.27 39.78 -33.65
C ILE A 5 3.39 39.08 -32.29
N ILE A 6 4.33 39.62 -31.52
CA ILE A 6 4.76 39.36 -30.14
C ILE A 6 3.75 39.97 -29.15
N HIS A 7 3.63 39.45 -27.91
CA HIS A 7 3.45 40.33 -26.75
C HIS A 7 4.13 39.77 -25.49
N ARG A 8 4.97 40.63 -24.89
CA ARG A 8 5.64 40.49 -23.60
C ARG A 8 4.93 41.47 -22.65
N PHE A 9 4.52 41.06 -21.45
CA PHE A 9 4.31 42.00 -20.35
C PHE A 9 4.42 41.29 -18.98
N ARG A 10 5.20 41.89 -18.08
CA ARG A 10 5.29 41.60 -16.64
C ARG A 10 4.32 42.53 -15.91
N SER A 11 3.62 42.05 -14.88
CA SER A 11 3.45 42.75 -13.60
C SER A 11 2.72 41.85 -12.59
N SER A 12 3.17 41.91 -11.34
CA SER A 12 2.59 41.21 -10.19
C SER A 12 1.29 41.87 -9.75
N LEU A 13 0.37 41.11 -9.15
CA LEU A 13 -0.39 41.54 -7.97
C LEU A 13 -1.00 40.32 -7.27
N SER A 14 -0.76 40.28 -5.95
CA SER A 14 -1.32 39.37 -4.96
C SER A 14 -2.84 39.29 -5.02
N ARG A 15 -3.39 38.06 -5.05
CA ARG A 15 -4.62 37.72 -4.31
C ARG A 15 -4.47 36.29 -3.77
N ARG A 16 -4.27 36.19 -2.45
CA ARG A 16 -4.58 34.96 -1.69
C ARG A 16 -6.06 34.67 -1.91
N ALA A 17 -6.36 33.68 -2.74
CA ALA A 17 -7.67 33.07 -2.75
C ALA A 17 -7.61 31.85 -1.83
N LEU A 18 -8.11 32.03 -0.61
CA LEU A 18 -8.44 30.94 0.29
C LEU A 18 -9.57 30.15 -0.35
N TYR A 19 -9.25 29.11 -1.10
CA TYR A 19 -10.24 28.12 -1.50
C TYR A 19 -10.33 27.06 -0.41
N THR A 20 -11.27 27.27 0.51
CA THR A 20 -11.88 26.19 1.27
C THR A 20 -12.72 25.39 0.28
N THR A 21 -12.33 24.15 0.01
CA THR A 21 -13.22 23.21 -0.67
C THR A 21 -13.53 22.12 0.33
N ALA A 22 -14.81 22.05 0.68
CA ALA A 22 -15.36 21.18 1.69
C ALA A 22 -14.93 19.72 1.48
N ILE A 23 -14.48 19.10 2.55
CA ILE A 23 -14.40 17.65 2.70
C ILE A 23 -15.82 17.12 2.45
N ARG A 24 -16.08 16.60 1.24
CA ARG A 24 -17.26 15.81 0.97
C ARG A 24 -16.94 14.37 1.36
N HIS A 25 -17.31 14.05 2.59
CA HIS A 25 -17.54 12.70 3.04
C HIS A 25 -18.60 12.08 2.11
N VAL A 26 -18.17 11.27 1.14
CA VAL A 26 -19.07 10.45 0.33
C VAL A 26 -18.91 9.03 0.85
N ASP A 27 -19.84 8.62 1.69
CA ASP A 27 -20.20 7.22 1.86
C ASP A 27 -20.41 6.61 0.47
N ARG A 28 -19.58 5.64 0.09
CA ARG A 28 -19.85 4.78 -1.06
C ARG A 28 -19.88 3.33 -0.58
N PRO A 29 -21.07 2.75 -0.38
CA PRO A 29 -21.21 1.31 -0.42
C PRO A 29 -21.06 0.87 -1.90
N THR A 30 -20.08 0.00 -2.15
CA THR A 30 -19.92 -0.80 -3.39
C THR A 30 -20.01 -0.01 -4.71
N ALA A 31 -19.01 0.83 -5.01
CA ALA A 31 -18.85 1.31 -6.38
C ALA A 31 -18.20 0.21 -7.23
N PHE A 32 -18.88 -0.22 -8.30
CA PHE A 32 -18.27 -1.05 -9.33
C PHE A 32 -17.08 -0.30 -9.94
N THR A 33 -15.87 -0.82 -9.75
CA THR A 33 -14.65 -0.25 -10.36
C THR A 33 -14.69 -0.53 -11.86
N ASN A 34 -14.86 0.52 -12.66
CA ASN A 34 -14.79 0.43 -14.12
C ASN A 34 -13.35 0.10 -14.55
N MET A 35 -13.08 -1.16 -14.90
CA MET A 35 -11.75 -1.62 -15.35
C MET A 35 -11.29 -1.03 -16.69
N LEU A 36 -12.17 -0.34 -17.42
CA LEU A 36 -11.87 0.31 -18.71
C LEU A 36 -11.63 1.81 -18.58
N ALA A 37 -11.73 2.39 -17.37
CA ALA A 37 -11.37 3.78 -17.15
C ALA A 37 -9.84 3.93 -17.21
N GLY A 38 -9.33 4.94 -17.92
CA GLY A 38 -7.90 5.23 -18.01
C GLY A 38 -7.27 5.80 -16.73
N ASP A 39 -8.03 5.82 -15.63
CA ASP A 39 -7.59 6.30 -14.33
C ASP A 39 -7.07 5.13 -13.49
N VAL A 40 -5.98 5.35 -12.74
CA VAL A 40 -5.44 4.35 -11.81
C VAL A 40 -6.50 4.08 -10.72
N PRO A 41 -6.92 2.81 -10.52
CA PRO A 41 -7.91 2.49 -9.50
C PRO A 41 -7.39 2.89 -8.11
N PRO A 42 -8.26 3.36 -7.20
CA PRO A 42 -7.85 3.76 -5.87
C PRO A 42 -7.19 2.57 -5.15
N PRO A 43 -6.14 2.81 -4.34
CA PRO A 43 -5.48 1.74 -3.62
C PRO A 43 -6.47 1.03 -2.69
N VAL A 44 -6.42 -0.30 -2.67
CA VAL A 44 -7.22 -1.10 -1.75
C VAL A 44 -6.85 -0.72 -0.32
N GLN A 45 -7.85 -0.30 0.44
CA GLN A 45 -7.71 0.16 1.82
C GLN A 45 -8.01 -0.95 2.82
N VAL A 46 -7.26 -0.97 3.91
CA VAL A 46 -7.48 -1.89 5.03
C VAL A 46 -8.28 -1.17 6.11
N SER A 47 -9.47 -1.66 6.45
CA SER A 47 -10.33 -1.01 7.45
C SER A 47 -9.93 -1.39 8.87
N SER A 48 -9.65 -2.67 9.12
CA SER A 48 -9.30 -3.16 10.45
C SER A 48 -8.55 -4.49 10.41
N ILE A 49 -8.00 -4.89 11.56
CA ILE A 49 -7.54 -6.26 11.79
C ILE A 49 -8.28 -6.85 12.99
N THR A 50 -8.80 -8.06 12.80
CA THR A 50 -9.58 -8.79 13.80
C THR A 50 -8.96 -10.16 14.05
N SER A 51 -9.54 -10.94 14.96
CA SER A 51 -9.18 -12.35 15.14
C SER A 51 -9.54 -13.22 13.93
N ALA A 52 -10.48 -12.78 13.08
CA ALA A 52 -10.90 -13.49 11.88
C ALA A 52 -9.96 -13.24 10.69
N GLY A 53 -9.24 -12.12 10.68
CA GLY A 53 -8.34 -11.75 9.58
C GLY A 53 -8.19 -10.24 9.40
N ILE A 54 -7.60 -9.89 8.26
CA ILE A 54 -7.44 -8.51 7.80
C ILE A 54 -8.71 -8.12 7.04
N GLN A 55 -9.41 -7.08 7.52
CA GLN A 55 -10.65 -6.61 6.93
C GLN A 55 -10.36 -5.45 5.98
N LEU A 56 -10.89 -5.53 4.76
CA LEU A 56 -10.81 -4.47 3.76
C LEU A 56 -11.95 -3.46 3.92
N ALA A 57 -11.85 -2.32 3.23
CA ALA A 57 -12.87 -1.27 3.27
C ALA A 57 -14.23 -1.71 2.70
N ASP A 58 -14.25 -2.68 1.78
CA ASP A 58 -15.48 -3.26 1.23
C ASP A 58 -16.14 -4.32 2.14
N GLY A 59 -15.51 -4.62 3.28
CA GLY A 59 -15.98 -5.61 4.25
C GLY A 59 -15.42 -7.02 4.03
N LEU A 60 -14.64 -7.27 2.97
CA LEU A 60 -13.98 -8.57 2.77
C LEU A 60 -12.98 -8.85 3.91
N ILE A 61 -13.00 -10.07 4.44
CA ILE A 61 -12.07 -10.53 5.49
C ILE A 61 -11.11 -11.53 4.88
N LEU A 62 -9.81 -11.22 4.94
CA LEU A 62 -8.71 -12.07 4.51
C LEU A 62 -8.13 -12.82 5.72
N PRO A 63 -8.36 -14.13 5.87
CA PRO A 63 -7.92 -14.90 7.04
C PRO A 63 -6.43 -15.29 6.98
N SER A 64 -5.77 -15.06 5.85
CA SER A 64 -4.39 -15.44 5.58
C SER A 64 -3.49 -14.21 5.42
N ALA A 65 -2.18 -14.42 5.44
CA ALA A 65 -1.22 -13.38 5.13
C ALA A 65 -1.44 -12.86 3.70
N CYS A 66 -1.23 -11.57 3.51
CA CYS A 66 -1.44 -10.93 2.21
C CYS A 66 -0.45 -9.79 1.96
N ILE A 67 -0.18 -9.55 0.68
CA ILE A 67 0.62 -8.43 0.19
C ILE A 67 -0.30 -7.46 -0.54
N PHE A 68 -0.27 -6.20 -0.13
CA PHE A 68 -0.91 -5.07 -0.79
C PHE A 68 0.13 -4.36 -1.65
N LEU A 69 -0.17 -4.22 -2.94
CA LEU A 69 0.77 -3.67 -3.90
C LEU A 69 0.02 -3.18 -5.13
N ASP A 70 0.26 -1.92 -5.53
CA ASP A 70 -0.30 -1.34 -6.76
C ASP A 70 -1.84 -1.51 -6.87
N GLY A 71 -2.53 -1.22 -5.76
CA GLY A 71 -3.98 -1.35 -5.66
C GLY A 71 -4.50 -2.79 -5.75
N LYS A 72 -3.62 -3.80 -5.68
CA LYS A 72 -3.97 -5.22 -5.70
C LYS A 72 -3.66 -5.86 -4.36
N VAL A 73 -4.36 -6.95 -4.07
CA VAL A 73 -4.10 -7.80 -2.91
C VAL A 73 -3.72 -9.20 -3.39
N LEU A 74 -2.56 -9.67 -2.96
CA LEU A 74 -2.04 -11.00 -3.25
C LEU A 74 -2.09 -11.83 -1.97
N LEU A 75 -2.63 -13.05 -2.06
CA LEU A 75 -2.47 -14.01 -0.98
C LEU A 75 -1.00 -14.40 -0.88
N TRP A 76 -0.51 -14.49 0.35
CA TRP A 76 0.90 -14.66 0.61
C TRP A 76 1.16 -15.94 1.39
N ASN A 77 1.85 -16.87 0.75
CA ASN A 77 2.29 -18.09 1.41
C ASN A 77 3.51 -17.78 2.27
N VAL A 78 3.39 -18.00 3.58
CA VAL A 78 4.45 -17.70 4.57
C VAL A 78 4.63 -18.89 5.52
N PRO A 79 5.81 -19.03 6.14
CA PRO A 79 6.02 -20.00 7.20
C PRO A 79 5.06 -19.77 8.37
N SER A 80 4.75 -20.84 9.11
CA SER A 80 3.81 -20.78 10.24
C SER A 80 4.34 -19.96 11.43
N HIS A 81 5.67 -19.86 11.53
CA HIS A 81 6.35 -19.13 12.59
C HIS A 81 7.05 -17.91 12.00
N LEU A 82 6.95 -16.78 12.70
CA LEU A 82 7.56 -15.54 12.25
C LEU A 82 9.08 -15.68 12.30
N TRP A 83 9.73 -15.33 11.18
CA TRP A 83 11.18 -15.40 10.95
C TRP A 83 11.84 -16.79 10.98
N ASP A 84 11.14 -17.84 11.40
CA ASP A 84 11.58 -19.22 11.25
C ASP A 84 11.15 -19.80 9.90
N GLY A 85 12.12 -20.32 9.13
CA GLY A 85 11.89 -20.82 7.76
C GLY A 85 11.71 -19.73 6.70
N TRP A 86 11.99 -18.46 7.01
CA TRP A 86 11.89 -17.36 6.07
C TRP A 86 13.11 -17.27 5.15
N GLY A 87 12.85 -17.04 3.86
CA GLY A 87 13.86 -16.97 2.81
C GLY A 87 13.45 -16.02 1.68
N ARG A 88 14.28 -15.95 0.63
CA ARG A 88 14.08 -15.03 -0.50
C ARG A 88 12.80 -15.33 -1.26
N GLU A 89 12.45 -16.61 -1.37
CA GLU A 89 11.24 -17.12 -2.03
C GLU A 89 9.96 -16.47 -1.49
N HIS A 90 9.91 -16.16 -0.19
CA HIS A 90 8.78 -15.52 0.45
C HIS A 90 8.63 -14.04 0.10
N LEU A 91 9.66 -13.41 -0.46
CA LEU A 91 9.66 -11.99 -0.85
C LEU A 91 9.93 -11.78 -2.35
N SER A 92 10.05 -12.88 -3.10
CA SER A 92 10.39 -12.90 -4.53
C SER A 92 9.40 -12.14 -5.42
N VAL A 93 8.15 -11.94 -4.97
CA VAL A 93 7.18 -11.09 -5.68
C VAL A 93 7.74 -9.69 -5.94
N PHE A 94 8.53 -9.15 -5.00
CA PHE A 94 9.14 -7.84 -5.13
C PHE A 94 10.26 -7.80 -6.18
N GLU A 95 10.83 -8.93 -6.59
CA GLU A 95 11.82 -8.99 -7.69
C GLU A 95 11.17 -8.78 -9.06
N THR A 96 9.91 -9.19 -9.21
CA THR A 96 9.20 -9.15 -10.50
C THR A 96 8.46 -7.83 -10.73
N VAL A 97 8.13 -7.12 -9.65
CA VAL A 97 7.34 -5.89 -9.72
C VAL A 97 8.17 -4.72 -10.26
N VAL A 98 7.60 -3.96 -11.19
CA VAL A 98 8.17 -2.73 -11.75
C VAL A 98 7.07 -1.67 -11.87
N PRO A 99 7.26 -0.44 -11.35
CA PRO A 99 8.40 0.01 -10.54
C PRO A 99 8.43 -0.65 -9.15
N LYS A 100 9.62 -0.75 -8.54
CA LYS A 100 9.74 -1.23 -7.14
C LYS A 100 9.01 -0.27 -6.19
N PRO A 101 8.36 -0.77 -5.12
CA PRO A 101 7.92 0.08 -4.03
C PRO A 101 9.14 0.73 -3.36
N GLU A 102 9.02 2.00 -3.00
CA GLU A 102 10.03 2.70 -2.19
C GLU A 102 10.02 2.17 -0.75
N ILE A 103 8.83 1.86 -0.23
CA ILE A 103 8.60 1.47 1.16
C ILE A 103 7.80 0.17 1.18
N LEU A 104 8.26 -0.80 1.95
CA LEU A 104 7.50 -1.98 2.36
C LEU A 104 7.17 -1.87 3.84
N VAL A 105 5.90 -1.67 4.16
CA VAL A 105 5.38 -1.76 5.53
C VAL A 105 5.09 -3.21 5.85
N PHE A 106 5.76 -3.76 6.85
CA PHE A 106 5.60 -5.16 7.24
C PHE A 106 4.84 -5.25 8.57
N GLY A 107 3.64 -5.81 8.53
CA GLY A 107 2.82 -6.12 9.68
C GLY A 107 3.14 -7.51 10.23
N THR A 108 3.76 -7.59 11.39
CA THR A 108 4.26 -8.83 12.02
C THR A 108 3.22 -9.57 12.88
N GLY A 109 1.96 -9.15 12.84
CA GLY A 109 0.87 -9.72 13.62
C GLY A 109 0.58 -8.88 14.86
N ARG A 110 0.51 -9.51 16.03
CA ARG A 110 0.10 -8.85 17.29
C ARG A 110 1.17 -7.93 17.89
N ARG A 111 2.43 -8.18 17.57
CA ARG A 111 3.59 -7.48 18.15
C ARG A 111 4.61 -7.27 17.05
N MET A 112 5.34 -6.16 17.15
CA MET A 112 6.49 -5.89 16.30
C MET A 112 7.62 -6.85 16.65
N GLU A 113 8.15 -7.56 15.65
CA GLU A 113 9.35 -8.39 15.78
C GLU A 113 10.32 -8.13 14.62
N LEU A 114 11.58 -7.88 14.93
CA LEU A 114 12.57 -7.49 13.93
C LEU A 114 12.95 -8.66 13.01
N PRO A 115 13.04 -8.43 11.69
CA PRO A 115 13.46 -9.44 10.73
C PRO A 115 14.95 -9.80 10.87
N PRO A 116 15.32 -11.02 10.46
CA PRO A 116 16.71 -11.41 10.30
C PRO A 116 17.49 -10.44 9.39
N PRO A 117 18.80 -10.27 9.60
CA PRO A 117 19.64 -9.44 8.74
C PRO A 117 19.57 -9.84 7.25
N SER A 118 19.40 -11.13 6.96
CA SER A 118 19.26 -11.65 5.59
C SER A 118 18.07 -11.06 4.84
N ILE A 119 16.90 -10.99 5.49
CA ILE A 119 15.67 -10.41 4.92
C ILE A 119 15.84 -8.91 4.70
N ARG A 120 16.42 -8.19 5.68
CA ARG A 120 16.70 -6.75 5.55
C ARG A 120 17.67 -6.45 4.41
N GLY A 121 18.74 -7.22 4.32
CA GLY A 121 19.74 -7.11 3.25
C GLY A 121 19.12 -7.34 1.88
N TYR A 122 18.31 -8.38 1.75
CA TYR A 122 17.65 -8.72 0.49
C TYR A 122 16.69 -7.64 -0.02
N LEU A 123 15.85 -7.07 0.86
CA LEU A 123 14.98 -5.96 0.48
C LEU A 123 15.77 -4.69 0.13
N LYS A 124 16.86 -4.43 0.87
CA LYS A 124 17.77 -3.32 0.59
C LYS A 124 18.48 -3.45 -0.75
N GLU A 125 18.88 -4.66 -1.16
CA GLU A 125 19.45 -4.95 -2.49
C GLU A 125 18.49 -4.55 -3.62
N MET A 126 17.17 -4.66 -3.40
CA MET A 126 16.14 -4.22 -4.34
C MET A 126 15.82 -2.72 -4.25
N GLY A 127 16.48 -1.97 -3.37
CA GLY A 127 16.21 -0.55 -3.14
C GLY A 127 14.91 -0.28 -2.35
N ILE A 128 14.38 -1.29 -1.66
CA ILE A 128 13.12 -1.20 -0.90
C ILE A 128 13.46 -0.88 0.56
N GLN A 129 12.92 0.22 1.07
CA GLN A 129 13.01 0.55 2.50
C GLN A 129 11.99 -0.30 3.27
N LEU A 130 12.48 -1.07 4.25
CA LEU A 130 11.63 -1.90 5.10
C LEU A 130 11.26 -1.16 6.39
N ASP A 131 9.97 -1.05 6.67
CA ASP A 131 9.42 -0.53 7.93
C ASP A 131 8.62 -1.63 8.65
N ILE A 132 8.94 -1.91 9.91
CA ILE A 132 8.41 -3.06 10.66
C ILE A 132 7.50 -2.56 11.76
N MET A 133 6.27 -3.09 11.81
CA MET A 133 5.26 -2.72 12.80
C MET A 133 4.45 -3.95 13.23
N ASP A 134 3.66 -3.83 14.30
CA ASP A 134 2.52 -4.72 14.45
C ASP A 134 1.49 -4.45 13.33
N THR A 135 0.68 -5.45 12.99
CA THR A 135 -0.18 -5.37 11.81
C THR A 135 -1.23 -4.27 11.90
N ARG A 136 -1.72 -3.92 13.11
CA ARG A 136 -2.73 -2.85 13.23
C ARG A 136 -2.12 -1.51 12.82
N ASN A 137 -0.94 -1.19 13.31
CA ASN A 137 -0.25 0.03 12.95
C ASN A 137 0.21 0.01 11.49
N ALA A 138 0.66 -1.14 10.99
CA ALA A 138 1.02 -1.32 9.58
C ALA A 138 -0.14 -0.99 8.63
N CYS A 139 -1.38 -1.41 8.94
CA CYS A 139 -2.57 -1.09 8.14
C CYS A 139 -2.76 0.43 7.99
N SER A 140 -2.73 1.16 9.12
CA SER A 140 -2.92 2.62 9.11
C SER A 140 -1.80 3.34 8.35
N THR A 141 -0.55 2.93 8.56
CA THR A 141 0.61 3.52 7.86
C THR A 141 0.53 3.26 6.35
N TYR A 142 0.18 2.04 5.94
CA TYR A 142 0.01 1.72 4.52
C TYR A 142 -1.09 2.56 3.88
N ASN A 143 -2.27 2.64 4.51
CA ASN A 143 -3.39 3.43 3.99
C ASN A 143 -2.98 4.89 3.77
N LEU A 144 -2.36 5.51 4.79
CA LEU A 144 -1.88 6.89 4.71
C LEU A 144 -0.90 7.09 3.54
N LEU A 145 0.14 6.25 3.45
CA LEU A 145 1.15 6.37 2.40
C LEU A 145 0.55 6.10 1.00
N ALA A 146 -0.40 5.17 0.90
CA ALA A 146 -1.07 4.86 -0.35
C ALA A 146 -1.98 6.01 -0.81
N GLU A 147 -2.71 6.63 0.13
CA GLU A 147 -3.53 7.83 -0.13
C GLU A 147 -2.69 9.04 -0.53
N GLU A 148 -1.47 9.18 0.01
CA GLU A 148 -0.49 10.18 -0.42
C GLU A 148 0.08 9.93 -1.82
N GLY A 149 -0.25 8.80 -2.46
CA GLY A 149 0.28 8.43 -3.77
C GLY A 149 1.75 7.99 -3.74
N ARG A 150 2.27 7.62 -2.56
CA ARG A 150 3.62 7.05 -2.44
C ARG A 150 3.64 5.66 -3.07
N ARG A 151 4.80 5.25 -3.60
CA ARG A 151 5.02 3.86 -4.02
C ARG A 151 5.26 2.99 -2.80
N VAL A 152 4.18 2.67 -2.08
CA VAL A 152 4.20 1.83 -0.88
C VAL A 152 3.62 0.45 -1.18
N ALA A 153 4.19 -0.56 -0.53
CA ALA A 153 3.61 -1.89 -0.43
C ALA A 153 3.39 -2.23 1.05
N ALA A 154 2.47 -3.14 1.33
CA ALA A 154 2.34 -3.72 2.66
C ALA A 154 2.37 -5.25 2.62
N ALA A 155 3.09 -5.87 3.53
CA ALA A 155 3.09 -7.32 3.75
C ALA A 155 2.54 -7.57 5.15
N LEU A 156 1.30 -8.05 5.24
CA LEU A 156 0.54 -8.08 6.49
C LEU A 156 0.26 -9.52 6.93
N LEU A 157 0.66 -9.84 8.17
CA LEU A 157 0.30 -11.09 8.83
C LEU A 157 -0.96 -10.91 9.69
N PRO A 158 -1.97 -11.78 9.58
CA PRO A 158 -3.11 -11.78 10.49
C PRO A 158 -2.66 -12.20 11.90
N TYR A 159 -3.46 -11.88 12.92
CA TYR A 159 -3.16 -12.27 14.31
C TYR A 159 -3.16 -13.78 14.54
N THR A 160 -3.89 -14.51 13.70
CA THR A 160 -3.97 -15.96 13.74
C THR A 160 -3.89 -16.46 12.30
N PRO A 161 -2.68 -16.70 11.76
CA PRO A 161 -2.52 -17.18 10.39
C PRO A 161 -3.21 -18.52 10.21
N ARG A 162 -4.13 -18.60 9.26
CA ARG A 162 -4.66 -19.88 8.78
C ARG A 162 -3.88 -20.29 7.53
N PRO A 163 -3.29 -21.49 7.52
CA PRO A 163 -2.69 -22.01 6.30
C PRO A 163 -3.78 -22.14 5.24
N TRP A 164 -3.49 -21.64 4.04
CA TRP A 164 -4.35 -21.87 2.88
C TRP A 164 -4.42 -23.37 2.59
N ARG A 165 -5.62 -23.94 2.60
CA ARG A 165 -5.90 -25.29 2.10
C ARG A 165 -6.90 -25.15 0.95
N LEU A 166 -6.50 -25.65 -0.23
CA LEU A 166 -7.41 -26.04 -1.31
C LEU A 166 -8.27 -27.23 -0.86
#